data_AF-A0A7W1T263-F1
#
_entry.id   AF-A0A7W1T263-F1
#
_cell.length_a   1.000
_cell.length_b   1.000
_cell.length_c   1.000
_cell.angle_alpha   90.00
_cell.angle_beta   90.00
_cell.angle_gamma   90.00
#
_symmetry.space_group_name_H-M   'P 1'
#
loop_
_entity.id
_entity.type
_entity.pdbx_description
1 polymer ?
#
loop_
_entity_poly.entity_id
_entity_poly.type
_entity_poly.pdbx_seq_one_letter_code
_entity_poly.pdbx_strand_id
1 'polypeptide(L)'
;MLQPVAAATLVNVTSSENPSHPGVTVTFTATVDSTSGGATPTGTVAFRTAGMKLGVATLVNGKASISTSSLSTGHHTITAIYSGDSNYLPNKSEGLIQTVN
;
A
#
# COMPACT_ATOMS: atom_id res chain seq x y z
N MET A 1 -31.89 13.31 1.82
CA MET A 1 -31.23 11.99 1.86
C MET A 1 -29.87 12.16 2.52
N LEU A 2 -29.66 11.61 3.71
CA LEU A 2 -28.35 11.59 4.38
C LEU A 2 -27.50 10.55 3.66
N GLN A 3 -26.41 10.95 3.01
CA GLN A 3 -25.43 10.00 2.51
C GLN A 3 -24.84 9.27 3.73
N PRO A 4 -24.77 7.92 3.76
CA PRO A 4 -24.01 7.25 4.79
C PRO A 4 -22.55 7.70 4.63
N VAL A 5 -22.00 8.39 5.62
CA VAL A 5 -20.62 8.86 5.56
C VAL A 5 -19.75 7.61 5.77
N ALA A 6 -19.19 7.08 4.68
CA ALA A 6 -18.21 6.01 4.79
C ALA A 6 -16.97 6.56 5.52
N ALA A 7 -16.37 5.73 6.36
CA ALA A 7 -15.41 6.18 7.36
C ALA A 7 -14.00 6.33 6.76
N ALA A 8 -13.17 7.17 7.40
CA ALA A 8 -11.82 7.45 6.94
C ALA A 8 -10.83 6.36 7.38
N THR A 9 -9.79 6.17 6.57
CA THR A 9 -8.65 5.26 6.83
C THR A 9 -7.33 6.02 6.78
N LEU A 10 -6.28 5.41 7.33
CA LEU A 10 -4.89 5.82 7.12
C LEU A 10 -4.17 4.67 6.41
N VAL A 11 -3.41 4.99 5.37
CA VAL A 11 -2.64 4.00 4.60
C VAL A 11 -1.15 4.34 4.69
N ASN A 12 -0.36 3.40 5.18
CA ASN A 12 1.10 3.51 5.22
C ASN A 12 1.71 2.37 4.42
N VAL A 13 2.84 2.64 3.76
CA VAL A 13 3.62 1.61 3.07
C VAL A 13 5.03 1.57 3.63
N THR A 14 5.54 0.35 3.86
CA THR A 14 6.90 0.09 4.31
C THR A 14 7.60 -0.87 3.36
N SER A 15 8.92 -0.87 3.39
CA SER A 15 9.78 -1.79 2.63
C SER A 15 10.56 -2.68 3.60
N SER A 16 10.79 -3.94 3.21
CA SER A 16 11.63 -4.87 3.98
C SER A 16 13.11 -4.52 3.97
N GLU A 17 13.58 -3.82 2.93
CA GLU A 17 14.99 -3.47 2.74
C GLU A 17 15.09 -2.19 1.91
N ASN A 18 15.56 -1.09 2.51
CA ASN A 18 15.71 0.21 1.83
C ASN A 18 16.89 0.99 2.45
N PRO A 19 18.00 1.23 1.72
CA PRO A 19 18.24 0.84 0.33
C PRO A 19 18.38 -0.68 0.13
N SER A 20 18.11 -1.18 -1.08
CA SER A 20 18.31 -2.58 -1.48
C SER A 20 19.35 -2.71 -2.59
N HIS A 21 19.80 -3.93 -2.87
CA HIS A 21 20.65 -4.23 -4.04
C HIS A 21 19.81 -4.71 -5.25
N PRO A 22 20.33 -4.59 -6.49
CA PRO A 22 19.62 -5.05 -7.68
C PRO A 22 19.39 -6.56 -7.65
N GLY A 23 18.19 -7.00 -8.05
CA GLY A 23 17.83 -8.43 -8.08
C GLY A 23 17.47 -9.03 -6.71
N VAL A 24 17.63 -8.28 -5.61
CA VAL A 24 17.16 -8.71 -4.28
C VAL A 24 15.65 -8.58 -4.21
N THR A 25 15.00 -9.59 -3.62
CA THR A 25 13.55 -9.55 -3.40
C THR A 25 13.22 -8.61 -2.25
N VAL A 26 12.57 -7.50 -2.58
CA VAL A 26 12.05 -6.53 -1.61
C VAL A 26 10.56 -6.78 -1.41
N THR A 27 10.12 -6.84 -0.15
CA THR A 27 8.71 -6.95 0.20
C THR A 27 8.18 -5.59 0.64
N PHE A 28 7.15 -5.11 -0.04
CA PHE A 28 6.40 -3.93 0.36
C PHE A 28 5.16 -4.34 1.13
N THR A 29 4.93 -3.71 2.28
CA THR A 29 3.76 -3.96 3.11
C THR A 29 2.97 -2.67 3.26
N ALA A 30 1.72 -2.70 2.82
CA ALA A 30 0.75 -1.66 3.13
C ALA A 30 0.00 -2.03 4.41
N THR A 31 -0.13 -1.07 5.32
CA THR A 31 -1.02 -1.15 6.47
C THR A 31 -2.14 -0.15 6.27
N VAL A 32 -3.39 -0.60 6.45
CA VAL A 32 -4.61 0.19 6.32
C VAL A 32 -5.35 0.11 7.64
N ASP A 33 -5.39 1.24 8.35
CA ASP A 33 -6.02 1.36 9.66
C ASP A 33 -7.24 2.28 9.59
N SER A 34 -8.28 1.98 10.38
CA SER A 34 -9.39 2.91 10.57
C SER A 34 -8.96 4.06 11.47
N THR A 35 -9.11 5.30 11.01
CA THR A 35 -8.84 6.50 11.83
C THR A 35 -10.06 6.94 12.65
N SER A 36 -11.21 6.32 12.39
CA SER A 36 -12.50 6.65 13.00
C SER A 36 -12.93 5.65 14.08
N GLY A 37 -12.11 4.64 14.36
CA GLY A 37 -12.51 3.46 15.13
C GLY A 37 -13.36 2.49 14.29
N GLY A 38 -13.64 1.30 14.82
CA GLY A 38 -14.50 0.30 14.15
C GLY A 38 -13.76 -0.94 13.64
N ALA A 39 -14.39 -1.63 12.68
CA ALA A 39 -13.89 -2.89 12.14
C ALA A 39 -12.57 -2.70 11.38
N THR A 40 -11.75 -3.76 11.32
CA THR A 40 -10.55 -3.72 10.50
C THR A 40 -10.91 -3.57 9.02
N PRO A 41 -10.31 -2.61 8.29
CA PRO A 41 -10.56 -2.44 6.86
C PRO A 41 -10.29 -3.72 6.06
N THR A 42 -11.18 -4.01 5.11
CA THR A 42 -11.11 -5.16 4.20
C THR A 42 -10.98 -4.67 2.76
N GLY A 43 -10.79 -5.57 1.80
CA GLY A 43 -10.67 -5.21 0.38
C GLY A 43 -9.25 -5.38 -0.14
N THR A 44 -8.84 -4.55 -1.10
CA THR A 44 -7.57 -4.73 -1.82
C THR A 44 -6.71 -3.48 -1.82
N VAL A 45 -5.39 -3.69 -1.91
CA VAL A 45 -4.39 -2.64 -2.06
C VAL A 45 -3.59 -2.88 -3.34
N ALA A 46 -3.56 -1.89 -4.21
CA ALA A 46 -2.71 -1.87 -5.39
C ALA A 46 -1.40 -1.14 -5.08
N PHE A 47 -0.28 -1.80 -5.34
CA PHE A 47 1.06 -1.20 -5.19
C PHE A 47 1.57 -0.72 -6.54
N ARG A 48 2.14 0.47 -6.56
CA ARG A 48 2.67 1.10 -7.78
C ARG A 48 4.02 1.76 -7.54
N THR A 49 4.86 1.77 -8.58
CA THR A 49 6.06 2.60 -8.67
C THR A 49 5.89 3.61 -9.80
N ALA A 50 5.95 4.91 -9.50
CA ALA A 50 5.92 6.02 -10.48
C ALA A 50 5.03 5.80 -11.73
N GLY A 51 3.81 5.28 -11.55
CA GLY A 51 2.85 5.02 -12.62
C GLY A 51 2.74 3.56 -13.10
N MET A 52 3.74 2.71 -12.87
CA MET A 52 3.72 1.27 -13.15
C MET A 52 3.07 0.49 -11.99
N LYS A 53 2.21 -0.48 -12.33
CA LYS A 53 1.59 -1.38 -11.35
C LYS A 53 2.59 -2.48 -10.98
N LEU A 54 2.93 -2.60 -9.70
CA LEU A 54 3.76 -3.70 -9.19
C LEU A 54 2.91 -4.93 -8.87
N GLY A 55 1.72 -4.72 -8.31
CA GLY A 55 0.85 -5.82 -7.91
C GLY A 55 -0.41 -5.35 -7.20
N VAL A 56 -1.28 -6.30 -6.88
CA VAL A 56 -2.45 -6.10 -6.00
C VAL A 56 -2.43 -7.21 -4.98
N ALA A 57 -2.68 -6.85 -3.72
CA ALA A 57 -2.83 -7.80 -2.64
C ALA A 57 -4.11 -7.51 -1.85
N THR A 58 -4.73 -8.56 -1.34
CA THR A 58 -5.91 -8.46 -0.48
C THR A 58 -5.47 -8.14 0.95
N LEU A 59 -6.26 -7.33 1.66
CA LEU A 59 -6.04 -7.06 3.07
C LEU A 59 -6.34 -8.31 3.90
N VAL A 60 -5.39 -8.68 4.75
CA VAL A 60 -5.53 -9.68 5.79
C VAL A 60 -5.15 -8.99 7.10
N ASN A 61 -6.11 -8.83 8.01
CA ASN A 61 -5.93 -8.10 9.27
C ASN A 61 -5.36 -6.68 9.08
N GLY A 62 -5.89 -5.93 8.12
CA GLY A 62 -5.47 -4.54 7.85
C GLY A 62 -4.12 -4.43 7.15
N LYS A 63 -3.53 -5.53 6.68
CA LYS A 63 -2.24 -5.54 5.98
C LYS A 63 -2.33 -6.24 4.63
N ALA A 64 -1.63 -5.69 3.65
CA ALA A 64 -1.45 -6.27 2.33
C ALA A 64 0.03 -6.21 1.97
N SER A 65 0.58 -7.26 1.35
CA SER A 65 2.00 -7.30 1.01
C SER A 65 2.21 -7.83 -0.40
N ILE A 66 3.23 -7.29 -1.07
CA ILE A 66 3.75 -7.81 -2.34
C ILE A 66 5.27 -7.91 -2.26
N SER A 67 5.86 -8.81 -3.05
CA SER A 67 7.30 -8.93 -3.18
C SER A 67 7.71 -8.74 -4.64
N THR A 68 8.82 -8.03 -4.86
CA THR A 68 9.40 -7.84 -6.19
C THR A 68 10.92 -7.80 -6.12
N SER A 69 11.57 -8.39 -7.12
CA SER A 69 13.02 -8.34 -7.33
C SER A 69 13.39 -7.61 -8.63
N SER A 70 12.41 -7.03 -9.33
CA SER A 70 12.58 -6.47 -10.67
C SER A 70 12.87 -4.97 -10.67
N LEU A 71 13.17 -4.36 -9.52
CA LEU A 71 13.50 -2.94 -9.44
C LEU A 71 14.92 -2.72 -9.95
N SER A 72 15.07 -1.82 -10.93
CA SER A 72 16.38 -1.39 -11.43
C SER A 72 17.10 -0.49 -10.43
N THR A 73 18.42 -0.33 -10.54
CA THR A 73 19.18 0.67 -9.78
C THR A 73 18.55 2.07 -9.93
N GLY A 74 18.48 2.82 -8.84
CA GLY A 74 17.89 4.16 -8.78
C GLY A 74 16.82 4.32 -7.70
N HIS A 75 16.07 5.42 -7.77
CA HIS A 75 14.99 5.74 -6.83
C HIS A 75 13.63 5.38 -7.41
N HIS A 76 12.81 4.67 -6.63
CA HIS A 76 11.46 4.24 -6.97
C HIS A 76 10.47 4.78 -5.94
N THR A 77 9.55 5.65 -6.35
CA THR A 77 8.48 6.14 -5.47
C THR A 77 7.34 5.14 -5.43
N ILE A 78 7.26 4.39 -4.32
CA ILE A 78 6.27 3.36 -4.06
C ILE A 78 5.04 3.97 -3.40
N THR A 79 3.86 3.67 -3.94
CA THR A 79 2.57 4.08 -3.38
C THR A 79 1.65 2.87 -3.23
N ALA A 80 0.87 2.87 -2.15
CA ALA A 80 -0.18 1.89 -1.89
C ALA A 80 -1.55 2.56 -2.05
N ILE A 81 -2.41 1.99 -2.89
CA ILE A 81 -3.76 2.50 -3.17
C ILE A 81 -4.77 1.48 -2.66
N TYR A 82 -5.45 1.82 -1.58
CA TYR A 82 -6.53 1.04 -1.02
C TYR A 82 -7.85 1.30 -1.77
N SER A 83 -8.55 0.23 -2.16
CA SER A 83 -9.77 0.30 -2.96
C SER A 83 -11.01 0.78 -2.20
N GLY A 84 -10.96 0.85 -0.87
CA GLY A 84 -12.17 0.96 -0.05
C GLY A 84 -12.90 -0.37 0.11
N ASP A 85 -13.92 -0.36 0.96
CA ASP A 85 -14.91 -1.41 1.14
C ASP A 85 -16.30 -0.82 1.45
N SER A 86 -17.25 -1.62 1.95
CA SER A 86 -18.60 -1.16 2.28
C SER A 86 -18.65 -0.14 3.43
N ASN A 87 -17.63 -0.10 4.29
CA ASN A 87 -17.56 0.74 5.48
C ASN A 87 -16.55 1.88 5.33
N TYR A 88 -15.50 1.68 4.52
CA TYR A 88 -14.35 2.57 4.39
C TYR A 88 -14.17 3.09 2.97
N LEU A 89 -13.89 4.39 2.84
CA LEU A 89 -13.61 5.01 1.55
C LEU A 89 -12.25 4.54 0.97
N PRO A 90 -12.09 4.56 -0.37
CA PRO A 90 -10.79 4.41 -1.01
C PRO A 90 -9.80 5.46 -0.49
N ASN A 91 -8.54 5.07 -0.33
CA ASN A 91 -7.49 5.95 0.15
C ASN A 91 -6.12 5.58 -0.44
N LYS A 92 -5.15 6.48 -0.35
CA LYS A 92 -3.78 6.27 -0.83
C LYS A 92 -2.76 6.61 0.27
N SER A 93 -1.63 5.91 0.26
CA SER A 93 -0.48 6.28 1.08
C SER A 93 0.26 7.49 0.50
N GLU A 94 1.06 8.12 1.36
CA GLU A 94 2.20 8.90 0.91
C GLU A 94 3.19 8.03 0.12
N GLY A 95 4.06 8.68 -0.67
CA GLY A 95 5.09 8.00 -1.45
C GLY A 95 6.28 7.57 -0.59
N LEU A 96 6.58 6.27 -0.56
CA LEU A 96 7.83 5.74 -0.01
C LEU A 96 8.90 5.71 -1.09
N ILE A 97 10.02 6.40 -0.88
CA ILE A 97 11.17 6.33 -1.79
C ILE A 97 11.96 5.06 -1.47
N GLN A 98 11.92 4.07 -2.35
CA GLN A 98 12.80 2.90 -2.35
C GLN A 98 14.05 3.22 -3.16
N THR A 99 15.22 3.13 -2.53
CA THR A 99 16.51 3.26 -3.22
C THR A 99 17.07 1.87 -3.53
N VAL A 100 17.52 1.67 -4.77
CA VAL A 100 18.26 0.49 -5.20
C VAL A 100 19.67 0.95 -5.58
N ASN A 101 20.68 0.44 -4.87
CA ASN A 101 22.09 0.80 -5.06
C ASN A 101 22.74 0.11 -6.25
#